data_AF-A0A6G0QRS9-F1
#
_entry.id   AF-A0A6G0QRS9-F1
#
_cell.length_a   1.000
_cell.length_b   1.000
_cell.length_c   1.000
_cell.angle_alpha   90.00
_cell.angle_beta   90.00
_cell.angle_gamma   90.00
#
_symmetry.space_group_name_H-M   'P 1'
#
loop_
_entity.id
_entity.type
_entity.pdbx_description
1 polymer ?
#
loop_
_entity_poly.entity_id
_entity_poly.type
_entity_poly.pdbx_seq_one_letter_code
_entity_poly.pdbx_strand_id
1 'polypeptide(L)'
;MTNKFVVGSNSSFTVTLTNGIANPKKLIMMSVITNATAGDGTGAADSINPFRSPLSTVPATCSPFVSLKNLQVTVGNLPCFNNPVSFGYDLFVQEMSESGIDGGLDDTTNKGLLSQQLWESLYRSVAIDVGRRLPSEDGASKPIVVSGTNNANYPITVYYHFLRDAVATVDTSMGTVSQGATQV
;
A
#
# COMPACT_ATOMS: atom_id res chain seq x y z
N MET A 1 -12.69 -2.71 -1.03
CA MET A 1 -11.27 -3.08 -1.18
C MET A 1 -11.17 -4.60 -1.12
N THR A 2 -10.76 -5.25 -2.20
CA THR A 2 -10.88 -6.72 -2.33
C THR A 2 -9.63 -7.47 -1.88
N ASN A 3 -8.46 -6.86 -2.00
CA ASN A 3 -7.19 -7.52 -1.73
C ASN A 3 -6.70 -7.24 -0.30
N LYS A 4 -6.45 -8.31 0.46
CA LYS A 4 -6.03 -8.24 1.86
C LYS A 4 -5.21 -9.45 2.28
N PHE A 5 -4.39 -9.29 3.31
CA PHE A 5 -3.74 -10.40 4.04
C PHE A 5 -3.77 -10.12 5.54
N VAL A 6 -3.65 -11.18 6.36
CA VAL A 6 -3.70 -11.09 7.82
C VAL A 6 -2.32 -11.37 8.39
N VAL A 7 -1.94 -10.62 9.43
CA VAL A 7 -0.68 -10.77 10.16
C VAL A 7 -1.00 -10.88 11.65
N GLY A 8 -0.40 -11.87 12.31
CA GLY A 8 -0.51 -12.04 13.76
C GLY A 8 0.06 -10.85 14.56
N SER A 9 -0.29 -10.77 15.84
CA SER A 9 0.29 -9.80 16.77
C SER A 9 1.80 -9.97 16.83
N ASN A 10 2.57 -8.87 16.75
CA ASN A 10 4.04 -8.91 16.77
C ASN A 10 4.72 -9.87 15.78
N SER A 11 3.98 -10.37 14.78
CA SER A 11 4.45 -11.39 13.85
C SER A 11 5.11 -10.77 12.62
N SER A 12 6.18 -11.43 12.15
CA SER A 12 6.73 -11.17 10.82
C SER A 12 5.85 -11.79 9.73
N PHE A 13 5.92 -11.22 8.53
CA PHE A 13 5.22 -11.73 7.36
C PHE A 13 6.09 -11.57 6.10
N THR A 14 5.83 -12.43 5.12
CA THR A 14 6.32 -12.30 3.75
C THR A 14 5.21 -12.81 2.84
N VAL A 15 4.66 -11.92 2.01
CA VAL A 15 3.47 -12.20 1.21
C VAL A 15 3.71 -11.73 -0.22
N THR A 16 3.44 -12.63 -1.16
CA THR A 16 3.36 -12.26 -2.58
C THR A 16 2.00 -11.60 -2.81
N LEU A 17 1.99 -10.29 -3.06
CA LEU A 17 0.77 -9.51 -3.27
C LEU A 17 0.20 -9.72 -4.67
N THR A 18 1.08 -9.93 -5.65
CA THR A 18 0.71 -10.31 -7.02
C THR A 18 1.85 -11.08 -7.66
N ASN A 19 1.50 -12.09 -8.46
CA ASN A 19 2.47 -12.86 -9.26
C ASN A 19 2.92 -12.10 -10.52
N GLY A 20 2.23 -11.02 -10.86
CA GLY A 20 2.51 -10.25 -12.07
C GLY A 20 1.56 -9.09 -12.23
N ILE A 21 2.10 -7.88 -12.22
CA ILE A 21 1.40 -6.67 -12.62
C ILE A 21 2.27 -5.89 -13.61
N ALA A 22 1.67 -5.44 -14.71
CA ALA A 22 2.33 -4.58 -15.68
C ALA A 22 2.21 -3.11 -15.25
N ASN A 23 3.30 -2.36 -15.44
CA ASN A 23 3.41 -0.93 -15.17
C ASN A 23 2.86 -0.49 -13.79
N PRO A 24 3.25 -1.14 -12.68
CA PRO A 24 2.88 -0.65 -11.36
C PRO A 24 3.54 0.72 -11.11
N LYS A 25 2.81 1.61 -10.45
CA LYS A 25 3.29 2.94 -10.04
C LYS A 25 3.39 3.03 -8.54
N LYS A 26 2.32 2.68 -7.83
CA LYS A 26 2.30 2.82 -6.37
C LYS A 26 1.65 1.63 -5.71
N LEU A 27 2.24 1.18 -4.61
CA LEU A 27 1.63 0.27 -3.67
C LEU A 27 1.15 1.08 -2.47
N ILE A 28 -0.14 0.98 -2.16
CA ILE A 28 -0.72 1.59 -0.97
C ILE A 28 -1.26 0.48 -0.08
N MET A 29 -0.79 0.44 1.16
CA MET A 29 -1.18 -0.51 2.18
C MET A 29 -1.79 0.23 3.38
N MET A 30 -2.92 -0.27 3.86
CA MET A 30 -3.63 0.27 5.02
C MET A 30 -3.83 -0.85 6.02
N SER A 31 -3.33 -0.63 7.23
CA SER A 31 -3.39 -1.63 8.30
C SER A 31 -4.58 -1.36 9.23
N VAL A 32 -5.34 -2.41 9.50
CA VAL A 32 -6.55 -2.37 10.32
C VAL A 32 -6.48 -3.48 11.35
N ILE A 33 -6.83 -3.20 12.60
CA ILE A 33 -6.93 -4.22 13.65
C ILE A 33 -8.02 -5.22 13.26
N THR A 34 -7.68 -6.51 13.21
CA THR A 34 -8.60 -7.59 12.83
C THR A 34 -9.49 -8.00 14.00
N ASN A 35 -8.94 -7.95 15.22
CA ASN A 35 -9.61 -8.31 16.45
C ASN A 35 -9.05 -7.44 17.60
N ALA A 36 -9.93 -6.88 18.42
CA ALA A 36 -9.59 -6.06 19.59
C ALA A 36 -9.03 -6.85 20.79
N THR A 37 -8.85 -8.17 20.65
CA THR A 37 -8.23 -9.02 21.68
C THR A 37 -6.72 -9.04 21.50
N ALA A 38 -5.98 -8.63 22.53
CA ALA A 38 -4.51 -8.63 22.51
C ALA A 38 -3.96 -10.08 22.54
N GLY A 39 -2.87 -10.33 21.81
CA GLY A 39 -2.20 -11.63 21.75
C GLY A 39 -2.60 -12.53 20.56
N ASP A 40 -2.09 -13.77 20.54
CA ASP A 40 -2.31 -14.80 19.49
C ASP A 40 -3.72 -15.43 19.56
N GLY A 41 -4.72 -14.65 19.94
CA GLY A 41 -6.08 -15.12 20.11
C GLY A 41 -6.58 -15.82 18.85
N THR A 42 -6.64 -17.16 18.92
CA THR A 42 -7.37 -18.05 18.02
C THR A 42 -8.90 -17.78 18.05
N GLY A 43 -9.33 -16.71 18.71
CA GLY A 43 -10.70 -16.24 18.75
C GLY A 43 -11.05 -15.62 17.40
N ALA A 44 -11.85 -16.38 16.64
CA ALA A 44 -12.59 -16.00 15.43
C ALA A 44 -12.13 -14.68 14.80
N ALA A 45 -11.36 -14.77 13.72
CA ALA A 45 -11.18 -13.65 12.82
C ALA A 45 -12.55 -12.97 12.59
N ASP A 46 -12.62 -11.65 12.76
CA ASP A 46 -13.78 -10.82 12.41
C ASP A 46 -14.88 -10.58 13.49
N SER A 47 -14.73 -11.01 14.75
CA SER A 47 -15.81 -10.83 15.77
C SER A 47 -16.01 -9.36 16.22
N ILE A 48 -14.95 -8.55 16.25
CA ILE A 48 -14.98 -7.11 16.52
C ILE A 48 -14.11 -6.41 15.47
N ASN A 49 -14.50 -6.53 14.20
CA ASN A 49 -13.82 -5.84 13.11
C ASN A 49 -14.28 -4.37 13.06
N PRO A 50 -13.37 -3.36 13.05
CA PRO A 50 -13.70 -1.96 12.83
C PRO A 50 -14.61 -1.71 11.61
N PHE A 51 -14.50 -2.50 10.54
CA PHE A 51 -15.39 -2.44 9.37
C PHE A 51 -16.87 -2.65 9.68
N ARG A 52 -17.20 -3.35 10.76
CA ARG A 52 -18.58 -3.61 11.18
C ARG A 52 -19.14 -2.52 12.08
N SER A 53 -18.31 -1.56 12.51
CA SER A 53 -18.72 -0.49 13.42
C SER A 53 -19.23 0.73 12.64
N PRO A 54 -20.44 1.26 12.95
CA PRO A 54 -20.95 2.49 12.34
C PRO A 54 -20.22 3.75 12.84
N LEU A 55 -19.37 3.61 13.87
CA LEU A 55 -18.56 4.69 14.44
C LEU A 55 -17.09 4.61 14.00
N SER A 56 -16.71 3.58 13.24
CA SER A 56 -15.37 3.49 12.69
C SER A 56 -15.27 4.29 11.40
N THR A 57 -14.16 4.99 11.24
CA THR A 57 -13.79 5.66 9.99
C THR A 57 -12.96 4.76 9.05
N VAL A 58 -12.69 3.52 9.46
CA VAL A 58 -12.08 2.49 8.61
C VAL A 58 -13.07 2.10 7.49
N PRO A 59 -12.65 1.94 6.22
CA PRO A 59 -11.28 1.96 5.70
C PRO A 59 -10.80 3.32 5.19
N ALA A 60 -11.55 4.41 5.36
CA ALA A 60 -11.06 5.74 5.01
C ALA A 60 -9.87 6.16 5.89
N THR A 61 -9.71 5.52 7.06
CA THR A 61 -8.58 5.65 7.98
C THR A 61 -7.91 4.30 8.26
N CYS A 62 -6.72 4.34 8.85
CA CYS A 62 -6.05 3.16 9.42
C CYS A 62 -6.48 2.97 10.89
N SER A 63 -6.18 1.80 11.46
CA SER A 63 -6.38 1.61 12.90
C SER A 63 -5.36 2.43 13.72
N PRO A 64 -5.76 2.98 14.88
CA PRO A 64 -4.91 3.89 15.63
C PRO A 64 -3.56 3.30 16.00
N PHE A 65 -2.48 4.05 15.76
CA PHE A 65 -1.09 3.72 16.12
C PHE A 65 -0.53 2.39 15.57
N VAL A 66 -1.25 1.72 14.67
CA VAL A 66 -0.73 0.50 14.03
C VAL A 66 0.42 0.88 13.11
N SER A 67 1.54 0.17 13.26
CA SER A 67 2.76 0.41 12.47
C SER A 67 3.37 -0.89 11.98
N LEU A 68 4.06 -0.80 10.84
CA LEU A 68 4.87 -1.87 10.27
C LEU A 68 6.34 -1.51 10.41
N LYS A 69 7.14 -2.45 10.92
CA LYS A 69 8.59 -2.33 11.05
C LYS A 69 9.31 -3.37 10.18
N ASN A 70 10.58 -3.12 9.87
CA ASN A 70 11.39 -3.97 8.99
C ASN A 70 10.70 -4.23 7.64
N LEU A 71 10.00 -3.21 7.13
CA LEU A 71 9.24 -3.29 5.90
C LEU A 71 10.20 -3.34 4.70
N GLN A 72 9.97 -4.29 3.81
CA GLN A 72 10.65 -4.37 2.54
C GLN A 72 9.66 -4.72 1.44
N VAL A 73 9.83 -4.07 0.29
CA VAL A 73 9.07 -4.36 -0.94
C VAL A 73 10.06 -4.75 -2.01
N THR A 74 9.73 -5.79 -2.76
CA THR A 74 10.50 -6.20 -3.94
C THR A 74 9.58 -6.24 -5.16
N VAL A 75 10.08 -5.74 -6.28
CA VAL A 75 9.40 -5.72 -7.58
C VAL A 75 10.28 -6.47 -8.56
N GLY A 76 9.82 -7.61 -9.06
CA GLY A 76 10.63 -8.46 -9.95
C GLY A 76 11.96 -8.88 -9.32
N ASN A 77 11.94 -9.24 -8.03
CA ASN A 77 13.11 -9.61 -7.22
C ASN A 77 14.13 -8.48 -6.95
N LEU A 78 13.83 -7.24 -7.37
CA LEU A 78 14.64 -6.07 -7.02
C LEU A 78 14.04 -5.37 -5.80
N PRO A 79 14.84 -5.07 -4.77
CA PRO A 79 14.35 -4.37 -3.58
C PRO A 79 14.08 -2.89 -3.85
N CYS A 80 12.94 -2.38 -3.35
CA CYS A 80 12.59 -0.95 -3.41
C CYS A 80 13.42 -0.11 -2.43
N PHE A 81 13.76 -0.68 -1.26
CA PHE A 81 14.65 -0.07 -0.28
C PHE A 81 15.95 -0.86 -0.18
N ASN A 82 17.09 -0.17 -0.06
CA ASN A 82 18.39 -0.84 0.08
C ASN A 82 18.43 -1.72 1.35
N ASN A 83 17.84 -1.22 2.45
CA ASN A 83 17.65 -1.97 3.69
C ASN A 83 16.18 -1.92 4.12
N PRO A 84 15.66 -2.94 4.82
CA PRO A 84 14.31 -2.90 5.38
C PRO A 84 14.11 -1.69 6.29
N VAL A 85 12.99 -0.98 6.12
CA VAL A 85 12.73 0.30 6.78
C VAL A 85 11.65 0.20 7.86
N SER A 86 11.76 1.04 8.89
CA SER A 86 10.60 1.34 9.74
C SER A 86 9.84 2.49 9.11
N PHE A 87 8.67 2.21 8.53
CA PHE A 87 7.95 3.21 7.74
C PHE A 87 7.37 4.32 8.64
N GLY A 88 7.98 5.50 8.55
CA GLY A 88 7.64 6.70 9.32
C GLY A 88 7.07 7.81 8.43
N TYR A 89 6.73 8.94 9.05
CA TYR A 89 6.12 10.07 8.35
C TYR A 89 7.07 10.70 7.31
N ASP A 90 8.37 10.79 7.59
CA ASP A 90 9.33 11.36 6.63
C ASP A 90 9.41 10.53 5.34
N LEU A 91 9.50 9.20 5.48
CA LEU A 91 9.44 8.25 4.37
C LEU A 91 8.11 8.35 3.63
N PHE A 92 6.99 8.49 4.35
CA PHE A 92 5.69 8.72 3.72
C PHE A 92 5.70 9.99 2.86
N VAL A 93 6.21 11.11 3.37
CA VAL A 93 6.27 12.37 2.60
C VAL A 93 7.13 12.21 1.34
N GLN A 94 8.30 11.56 1.45
CA GLN A 94 9.19 11.31 0.31
C GLN A 94 8.55 10.41 -0.76
N GLU A 95 7.96 9.30 -0.34
CA GLU A 95 7.31 8.37 -1.26
C GLU A 95 6.02 8.96 -1.87
N MET A 96 5.45 10.01 -1.24
CA MET A 96 4.24 10.67 -1.72
C MET A 96 4.51 11.96 -2.51
N SER A 97 5.66 12.62 -2.34
CA SER A 97 6.06 13.81 -3.11
C SER A 97 6.22 13.50 -4.61
N GLU A 98 6.66 12.30 -4.95
CA GLU A 98 6.79 11.84 -6.35
C GLU A 98 5.42 11.67 -7.05
N SER A 99 4.30 11.83 -6.34
CA SER A 99 2.94 11.82 -6.89
C SER A 99 2.28 13.19 -6.96
N GLY A 100 3.04 14.26 -6.75
CA GLY A 100 2.60 15.63 -6.97
C GLY A 100 2.43 16.00 -8.44
N ILE A 101 2.10 17.26 -8.69
CA ILE A 101 2.14 17.86 -10.04
C ILE A 101 3.54 17.63 -10.65
N ASP A 102 3.57 17.34 -11.96
CA ASP A 102 4.80 17.07 -12.72
C ASP A 102 5.69 15.95 -12.15
N GLY A 103 5.11 14.99 -11.42
CA GLY A 103 5.85 13.86 -10.86
C GLY A 103 6.79 14.25 -9.72
N GLY A 104 6.50 15.34 -9.01
CA GLY A 104 7.30 15.82 -7.89
C GLY A 104 8.52 16.64 -8.28
N LEU A 105 8.61 17.12 -9.54
CA LEU A 105 9.67 18.01 -10.01
C LEU A 105 9.61 19.42 -9.40
N ASP A 106 8.46 19.81 -8.84
CA ASP A 106 8.29 21.07 -8.11
C ASP A 106 8.10 20.83 -6.61
N ASP A 107 9.03 21.37 -5.81
CA ASP A 107 9.01 21.32 -4.34
C ASP A 107 7.92 22.18 -3.71
N THR A 108 7.38 23.15 -4.45
CA THR A 108 6.38 24.11 -3.95
C THR A 108 5.04 23.43 -3.70
N THR A 109 4.72 22.41 -4.50
CA THR A 109 3.44 21.70 -4.45
C THR A 109 3.47 20.48 -3.51
N ASN A 110 4.62 20.15 -2.92
CA ASN A 110 4.82 19.01 -2.01
C ASN A 110 4.30 19.23 -0.57
N LYS A 111 3.27 20.07 -0.38
CA LYS A 111 2.68 20.34 0.95
C LYS A 111 1.44 19.46 1.18
N GLY A 112 1.56 18.48 2.07
CA GLY A 112 0.45 17.61 2.48
C GLY A 112 -0.47 18.26 3.53
N LEU A 113 -1.77 17.96 3.48
CA LEU A 113 -2.76 18.34 4.50
C LEU A 113 -2.64 17.52 5.80
N LEU A 114 -1.96 16.37 5.73
CA LEU A 114 -1.74 15.51 6.88
C LEU A 114 -0.51 15.99 7.64
N SER A 115 -0.70 16.45 8.88
CA SER A 115 0.43 16.65 9.79
C SER A 115 1.00 15.31 10.23
N GLN A 116 2.26 15.31 10.68
CA GLN A 116 2.91 14.12 11.25
C GLN A 116 2.05 13.47 12.33
N GLN A 117 1.52 14.28 13.26
CA GLN A 117 0.69 13.77 14.36
C GLN A 117 -0.57 13.05 13.84
N LEU A 118 -1.28 13.63 12.87
CA LEU A 118 -2.48 13.02 12.28
C LEU A 118 -2.12 11.71 11.57
N TRP A 119 -1.03 11.72 10.82
CA TRP A 119 -0.56 10.55 10.09
C TRP A 119 -0.18 9.42 11.03
N GLU A 120 0.66 9.67 12.03
CA GLU A 120 1.12 8.65 12.97
C GLU A 120 -0.01 8.10 13.85
N SER A 121 -1.02 8.91 14.13
CA SER A 121 -2.14 8.54 14.99
C SER A 121 -3.21 7.71 14.27
N LEU A 122 -3.65 8.13 13.08
CA LEU A 122 -4.86 7.56 12.45
C LEU A 122 -4.76 7.33 10.93
N TYR A 123 -3.86 8.05 10.23
CA TYR A 123 -3.73 7.99 8.77
C TYR A 123 -2.45 7.28 8.31
N ARG A 124 -1.95 6.31 9.09
CA ARG A 124 -0.68 5.60 8.87
C ARG A 124 -0.71 4.61 7.71
N SER A 125 -1.17 5.08 6.56
CA SER A 125 -1.10 4.37 5.29
C SER A 125 0.36 4.34 4.83
N VAL A 126 0.76 3.16 4.35
CA VAL A 126 2.08 2.95 3.77
C VAL A 126 1.93 3.08 2.26
N ALA A 127 2.49 4.16 1.72
CA ALA A 127 2.50 4.44 0.29
C ALA A 127 3.94 4.31 -0.20
N ILE A 128 4.18 3.45 -1.19
CA ILE A 128 5.52 3.16 -1.70
C ILE A 128 5.48 3.27 -3.22
N ASP A 129 6.38 4.08 -3.78
CA ASP A 129 6.64 4.12 -5.21
C ASP A 129 7.30 2.80 -5.64
N VAL A 130 6.57 2.09 -6.51
CA VAL A 130 7.00 0.83 -7.12
C VAL A 130 7.21 1.01 -8.63
N GLY A 131 7.12 2.25 -9.12
CA GLY A 131 7.33 2.64 -10.51
C GLY A 131 8.79 2.85 -10.91
N ARG A 132 9.74 2.52 -10.03
CA ARG A 132 11.20 2.64 -10.24
C ARG A 132 11.70 1.61 -11.26
N ARG A 133 11.44 1.86 -12.53
CA ARG A 133 11.73 0.95 -13.66
C ARG A 133 12.34 1.70 -14.83
N LEU A 134 13.08 0.98 -15.66
CA LEU A 134 13.61 1.54 -16.91
C LEU A 134 12.50 1.55 -17.98
N PRO A 135 12.49 2.52 -18.93
CA PRO A 135 11.50 2.56 -20.01
C PRO A 135 11.44 1.29 -20.86
N SER A 136 12.55 0.55 -20.97
CA SER A 136 12.62 -0.73 -21.68
C SER A 136 11.83 -1.86 -20.99
N GLU A 137 11.43 -1.66 -19.74
CA GLU A 137 10.66 -2.61 -18.95
C GLU A 137 9.15 -2.32 -19.00
N ASP A 138 8.73 -1.36 -19.83
CA ASP A 138 7.34 -1.01 -20.05
C ASP A 138 6.52 -2.17 -20.65
N GLY A 139 5.38 -2.44 -20.02
CA GLY A 139 4.53 -3.58 -20.34
C GLY A 139 4.94 -4.91 -19.71
N ALA A 140 6.15 -5.01 -19.13
CA ALA A 140 6.60 -6.24 -18.47
C ALA A 140 5.84 -6.47 -17.16
N SER A 141 5.27 -7.67 -17.02
CA SER A 141 4.57 -8.07 -15.79
C SER A 141 5.58 -8.56 -14.76
N LYS A 142 5.64 -7.90 -13.60
CA LYS A 142 6.57 -8.25 -12.52
C LYS A 142 5.82 -8.64 -11.24
N PRO A 143 6.28 -9.66 -10.49
CA PRO A 143 5.71 -9.98 -9.18
C PRO A 143 6.06 -8.89 -8.17
N ILE A 144 5.18 -8.71 -7.18
CA ILE A 144 5.41 -7.82 -6.04
C ILE A 144 5.29 -8.62 -4.76
N VAL A 145 6.37 -8.65 -3.99
CA VAL A 145 6.45 -9.34 -2.69
C VAL A 145 6.74 -8.31 -1.62
N VAL A 146 5.99 -8.38 -0.52
CA VAL A 146 6.16 -7.52 0.65
C VAL A 146 6.50 -8.36 1.85
N SER A 147 7.48 -7.92 2.62
CA SER A 147 7.81 -8.47 3.92
C SER A 147 7.87 -7.37 4.97
N GLY A 148 7.66 -7.76 6.22
CA GLY A 148 7.66 -6.82 7.33
C GLY A 148 7.29 -7.49 8.64
N THR A 149 7.09 -6.69 9.66
CA THR A 149 6.63 -7.14 10.98
C THR A 149 5.53 -6.22 11.48
N ASN A 150 4.41 -6.82 11.90
CA ASN A 150 3.38 -6.10 12.62
C ASN A 150 3.94 -5.64 13.97
N ASN A 151 3.88 -4.35 14.26
CA ASN A 151 4.36 -3.80 15.54
C ASN A 151 3.23 -3.54 16.55
N ALA A 152 1.99 -3.94 16.23
CA ALA A 152 0.87 -3.87 17.15
C ALA A 152 0.74 -5.15 17.99
N ASN A 153 0.19 -5.00 19.20
CA ASN A 153 -0.15 -6.11 20.09
C ASN A 153 -1.43 -6.86 19.68
N TYR A 154 -2.01 -6.50 18.55
CA TYR A 154 -3.23 -7.06 17.98
C TYR A 154 -2.95 -7.62 16.59
N PRO A 155 -3.64 -8.69 16.17
CA PRO A 155 -3.60 -9.14 14.78
C PRO A 155 -4.17 -8.08 13.85
N ILE A 156 -3.54 -7.88 12.70
CA ILE A 156 -3.93 -6.85 11.72
C ILE A 156 -4.28 -7.46 10.37
N THR A 157 -5.22 -6.83 9.70
CA THR A 157 -5.55 -7.07 8.30
C THR A 157 -4.98 -5.91 7.52
N VAL A 158 -4.09 -6.21 6.57
CA VAL A 158 -3.50 -5.22 5.68
C VAL A 158 -4.27 -5.26 4.37
N TYR A 159 -4.99 -4.17 4.09
CA TYR A 159 -5.65 -3.94 2.81
C TYR A 159 -4.68 -3.25 1.88
N TYR A 160 -4.64 -3.67 0.62
CA TYR A 160 -3.71 -3.09 -0.33
C TYR A 160 -4.35 -2.85 -1.69
N HIS A 161 -3.81 -1.87 -2.40
CA HIS A 161 -4.14 -1.60 -3.79
C HIS A 161 -2.91 -1.10 -4.54
N PHE A 162 -2.94 -1.34 -5.85
CA PHE A 162 -1.92 -0.87 -6.78
C PHE A 162 -2.50 0.26 -7.63
N LEU A 163 -1.76 1.36 -7.73
CA LEU A 163 -1.90 2.29 -8.84
C LEU A 163 -1.01 1.78 -9.96
N ARG A 164 -1.55 1.72 -11.18
CA ARG A 164 -0.82 1.27 -12.38
C ARG A 164 -1.18 2.16 -13.56
N ASP A 165 -0.25 2.30 -14.49
CA ASP A 165 -0.54 2.94 -15.77
C ASP A 165 -1.25 1.96 -16.70
N ALA A 166 -2.23 2.48 -17.42
CA ALA A 166 -2.95 1.73 -18.43
C ALA A 166 -3.36 2.67 -19.57
N VAL A 167 -3.40 2.12 -20.78
CA VAL A 167 -3.91 2.83 -21.95
C VAL A 167 -5.36 2.41 -22.15
N ALA A 168 -6.25 3.39 -22.26
CA ALA A 168 -7.62 3.15 -22.67
C ALA A 168 -7.77 3.59 -24.14
N THR A 169 -8.24 2.68 -24.98
CA THR A 169 -8.58 2.97 -26.38
C THR A 169 -10.10 3.05 -26.49
N VAL A 170 -10.58 4.15 -27.05
CA VAL A 170 -12.01 4.38 -27.30
C VAL A 170 -12.24 4.28 -28.80
N ASP A 171 -12.96 3.24 -29.22
CA ASP A 171 -13.45 3.13 -30.59
C ASP A 171 -14.79 3.85 -30.68
N THR A 172 -14.79 5.01 -31.35
CA THR A 172 -15.98 5.84 -31.52
C THR A 172 -16.94 5.31 -32.58
N SER A 173 -16.49 4.39 -33.45
CA SER A 173 -17.34 3.77 -34.47
C SER A 173 -18.16 2.62 -33.88
N MET A 174 -17.56 1.85 -32.96
CA MET A 174 -18.21 0.72 -32.29
C MET A 174 -18.76 1.07 -30.90
N GLY A 175 -18.45 2.26 -30.37
CA GLY A 175 -18.84 2.68 -29.02
C GLY A 175 -18.20 1.84 -27.92
N THR A 176 -17.03 1.24 -28.18
CA THR A 176 -16.36 0.35 -27.23
C THR A 176 -15.15 1.02 -26.58
N VAL A 177 -14.90 0.65 -25.32
CA VAL A 177 -13.73 1.10 -24.57
C VAL A 177 -12.95 -0.14 -24.16
N SER A 178 -11.69 -0.22 -24.58
CA SER A 178 -10.77 -1.31 -24.21
C SER A 178 -9.59 -0.77 -23.41
N GLN A 179 -9.12 -1.52 -22.43
CA GLN A 179 -7.96 -1.17 -21.63
C GLN A 179 -6.80 -2.14 -21.92
N GLY A 180 -5.64 -1.59 -22.27
CA GLY A 180 -4.38 -2.32 -22.46
C GLY A 180 -3.30 -1.86 -21.48
N ALA A 181 -2.20 -2.61 -21.41
CA ALA A 181 -0.99 -2.13 -20.76
C ALA A 181 -0.32 -1.09 -21.66
N THR A 182 0.26 -0.05 -21.07
CA THR A 182 1.15 0.86 -21.79
C THR A 182 2.36 0.08 -22.30
N GLN A 183 2.49 -0.03 -23.63
CA GLN A 183 3.68 -0.53 -24.31
C GLN A 183 4.27 0.66 -25.05
N VAL A 184 5.53 1.00 -24.78
CA VAL A 184 6.31 1.97 -25.56
C VAL A 184 7.25 1.19 -26.45
#